data_AF-A0A7X7R435-F1
#
_entry.id   AF-A0A7X7R435-F1
#
_cell.length_a   1.000
_cell.length_b   1.000
_cell.length_c   1.000
_cell.angle_alpha   90.00
_cell.angle_beta   90.00
_cell.angle_gamma   90.00
#
_symmetry.space_group_name_H-M   'P 1'
#
loop_
_entity.id
_entity.type
_entity.pdbx_description
1 polymer ?
#
loop_
_entity_poly.entity_id
_entity_poly.type
_entity_poly.pdbx_seq_one_letter_code
_entity_poly.pdbx_strand_id
1 'polypeptide(L)'
;MQVLLVNNRFKESTKLMAEEIAFKLKELEADVIIDNGAVDISNQIPEQLDLIIVLGGDGTILRASRQYALKQTPVLGINMGTVGFLSHLEVAELNGYL
;
A
#
# COMPACT_ATOMS: atom_id res chain seq x y z
N MET A 1 14.22 -4.22 4.02
CA MET A 1 12.96 -3.74 4.64
C MET A 1 11.80 -4.44 3.95
N GLN A 2 10.88 -5.06 4.68
CA GLN A 2 9.71 -5.76 4.13
C GLN A 2 8.48 -4.85 4.07
N VAL A 3 8.01 -4.55 2.85
CA VAL A 3 6.88 -3.64 2.61
C VAL A 3 5.76 -4.35 1.87
N LEU A 4 4.54 -4.15 2.35
CA LEU A 4 3.32 -4.55 1.65
C LEU A 4 2.64 -3.34 1.03
N LEU A 5 2.52 -3.32 -0.29
CA LEU A 5 1.72 -2.35 -1.03
C LEU A 5 0.32 -2.91 -1.27
N VAL A 6 -0.71 -2.14 -0.92
CA VAL A 6 -2.11 -2.53 -1.09
C VAL A 6 -2.78 -1.48 -1.97
N ASN A 7 -3.32 -1.87 -3.13
CA ASN A 7 -3.97 -0.91 -4.03
C ASN A 7 -5.48 -1.17 -4.19
N ASN A 8 -6.16 -0.20 -4.79
CA ASN A 8 -7.58 -0.32 -5.12
C ASN A 8 -7.77 -1.15 -6.39
N ARG A 9 -8.38 -2.34 -6.24
CA ARG A 9 -8.63 -3.29 -7.34
C ARG A 9 -9.49 -2.75 -8.48
N PHE A 10 -10.26 -1.70 -8.24
CA PHE A 10 -11.18 -1.10 -9.22
C PHE A 10 -10.62 0.15 -9.90
N LYS A 11 -9.41 0.58 -9.54
CA LYS A 11 -8.78 1.78 -10.09
C LYS A 11 -7.41 1.45 -10.68
N GLU A 12 -7.34 1.38 -12.00
CA GLU A 12 -6.11 1.10 -12.74
C GLU A 12 -4.97 2.06 -12.39
N SER A 13 -5.27 3.35 -12.17
CA SER A 13 -4.26 4.33 -11.74
C SER A 13 -3.54 3.96 -10.45
N THR A 14 -4.23 3.35 -9.48
CA THR A 14 -3.60 2.89 -8.23
C THR A 14 -2.71 1.67 -8.42
N LYS A 15 -3.00 0.85 -9.42
CA LYS A 15 -2.16 -0.30 -9.78
C LYS A 15 -0.85 0.18 -10.40
N LEU A 16 -0.93 1.08 -11.39
CA LEU A 16 0.25 1.66 -12.05
C LEU A 16 1.16 2.36 -11.03
N MET A 17 0.57 3.13 -10.11
CA MET A 17 1.34 3.78 -9.05
C MET A 17 1.96 2.76 -8.08
N ALA A 18 1.27 1.66 -7.76
CA ALA A 18 1.83 0.61 -6.91
C ALA A 18 3.07 -0.01 -7.56
N GLU A 19 3.03 -0.25 -8.88
CA GLU A 19 4.17 -0.76 -9.63
C GLU A 19 5.34 0.24 -9.64
N GLU A 20 5.06 1.54 -9.83
CA GLU A 20 6.08 2.59 -9.78
C GLU A 20 6.74 2.71 -8.39
N ILE A 21 5.94 2.75 -7.32
CA ILE A 21 6.46 2.82 -5.95
C ILE A 21 7.23 1.56 -5.60
N ALA A 22 6.74 0.38 -6.00
CA ALA A 22 7.45 -0.87 -5.79
C ALA A 22 8.81 -0.88 -6.49
N PHE A 23 8.90 -0.32 -7.70
CA PHE A 23 10.17 -0.18 -8.40
C PHE A 23 11.15 0.71 -7.62
N LYS A 24 10.73 1.92 -7.24
CA LYS A 24 11.55 2.86 -6.45
C LYS A 24 12.01 2.26 -5.11
N LEU A 25 11.11 1.61 -4.38
CA LEU A 25 11.45 0.97 -3.11
C LEU A 25 12.44 -0.20 -3.27
N LYS A 26 12.35 -0.96 -4.36
CA LYS A 26 13.32 -2.02 -4.67
C LYS A 26 14.71 -1.47 -4.99
N GLU A 27 14.81 -0.30 -5.65
CA GLU A 27 16.08 0.39 -5.85
C GLU A 27 16.72 0.82 -4.52
N LEU A 28 15.91 1.03 -3.49
CA LEU A 28 16.33 1.30 -2.11
C LEU A 28 16.51 0.03 -1.26
N GLU A 29 16.66 -1.14 -1.90
CA GLU A 29 16.88 -2.44 -1.24
C GLU A 29 15.72 -2.88 -0.31
N ALA A 30 14.49 -2.43 -0.59
CA ALA A 30 13.30 -2.96 0.07
C ALA A 30 12.73 -4.18 -0.68
N ASP A 31 12.30 -5.17 0.09
CA ASP A 31 11.51 -6.30 -0.36
C ASP A 31 10.04 -5.87 -0.40
N VAL A 32 9.43 -5.92 -1.58
CA VAL A 32 8.10 -5.36 -1.80
C VAL A 32 7.14 -6.41 -2.36
N ILE A 33 6.00 -6.57 -1.69
CA ILE A 33 4.88 -7.42 -2.11
C ILE A 33 3.68 -6.53 -2.41
N ILE A 34 2.92 -6.85 -3.48
CA ILE A 34 1.73 -6.08 -3.88
C ILE A 34 0.47 -6.94 -3.70
N ASP A 35 -0.48 -6.45 -2.88
CA ASP A 35 -1.86 -6.93 -2.80
C ASP A 35 -2.80 -6.04 -3.63
N ASN A 36 -3.23 -6.57 -4.78
CA ASN A 36 -4.21 -5.90 -5.63
C ASN A 36 -5.66 -6.17 -5.23
N GLY A 37 -5.95 -7.02 -4.23
CA GLY A 37 -7.29 -7.35 -3.77
C GLY A 37 -8.14 -8.17 -4.75
N ALA A 38 -7.53 -8.77 -5.77
CA ALA A 38 -8.19 -9.68 -6.70
C ALA A 38 -8.17 -11.14 -6.21
N VAL A 39 -7.11 -11.54 -5.49
CA VAL A 39 -6.91 -12.87 -4.92
C VAL A 39 -6.41 -12.73 -3.49
N ASP A 40 -6.79 -13.65 -2.61
CA ASP A 40 -6.24 -13.71 -1.27
C ASP A 40 -4.79 -14.20 -1.30
N ILE A 41 -3.86 -13.31 -0.94
CA ILE A 41 -2.41 -13.59 -0.87
C ILE A 41 -1.89 -13.63 0.57
N SER A 42 -2.77 -13.69 1.57
CA SER A 42 -2.40 -13.67 3.00
C SER A 42 -1.29 -14.68 3.36
N ASN A 43 -1.33 -15.89 2.78
CA ASN A 43 -0.33 -16.94 2.98
C ASN A 43 1.04 -16.64 2.34
N GLN A 44 1.13 -15.65 1.44
CA GLN A 44 2.37 -15.22 0.80
C GLN A 44 3.00 -14.03 1.52
N ILE A 45 2.29 -13.43 2.49
CA ILE A 45 2.77 -12.27 3.22
C ILE A 45 3.65 -12.71 4.40
N PRO A 46 4.92 -12.27 4.48
CA PRO A 46 5.81 -12.54 5.59
C PRO A 46 5.17 -12.24 6.94
N GLU A 47 5.49 -13.01 7.98
CA GLU A 47 4.94 -12.77 9.32
C GLU A 47 5.23 -11.35 9.81
N GLN A 48 6.46 -10.89 9.61
CA GLN A 48 6.91 -9.56 9.96
C GLN A 48 6.93 -8.65 8.72
N LEU A 49 6.16 -7.57 8.79
CA LEU A 49 6.21 -6.44 7.86
C LEU A 49 6.67 -5.20 8.61
N ASP A 50 7.49 -4.39 7.97
CA ASP A 50 7.96 -3.11 8.51
C ASP A 50 6.95 -1.99 8.22
N LEU A 51 6.27 -2.06 7.06
CA LEU A 51 5.33 -1.05 6.61
C LEU A 51 4.25 -1.63 5.68
N ILE A 52 3.01 -1.16 5.83
CA ILE A 52 1.95 -1.35 4.86
C ILE A 52 1.65 -0.01 4.20
N ILE A 53 1.80 0.08 2.89
CA ILE A 53 1.46 1.28 2.11
C ILE A 53 0.16 1.01 1.37
N VAL A 54 -0.84 1.86 1.55
CA VAL A 54 -2.17 1.70 0.94
C VAL A 54 -2.43 2.80 -0.08
N LEU A 55 -2.62 2.43 -1.35
CA LEU A 55 -2.94 3.32 -2.47
C LEU A 55 -4.44 3.31 -2.73
N GLY A 56 -5.14 4.31 -2.22
CA GLY A 56 -6.60 4.39 -2.32
C GLY A 56 -7.22 5.35 -1.31
N GLY A 57 -8.52 5.19 -1.09
CA GLY A 57 -9.26 5.94 -0.08
C GLY A 57 -9.51 5.11 1.19
N ASP A 58 -10.36 5.64 2.06
CA ASP A 58 -10.72 5.02 3.34
C ASP A 58 -11.20 3.57 3.21
N GLY A 59 -11.99 3.26 2.18
CA GLY A 59 -12.44 1.88 1.93
C GLY A 59 -11.30 0.89 1.65
N THR A 60 -10.22 1.35 1.00
CA THR A 60 -9.03 0.55 0.74
C THR A 60 -8.20 0.39 2.01
N ILE A 61 -8.05 1.46 2.80
CA ILE A 61 -7.36 1.43 4.09
C ILE A 61 -8.08 0.46 5.04
N LEU A 62 -9.40 0.59 5.19
CA LEU A 62 -10.18 -0.30 6.04
C LEU A 62 -10.10 -1.77 5.59
N ARG A 63 -10.01 -2.04 4.27
CA ARG A 63 -9.76 -3.40 3.75
C ARG A 63 -8.40 -3.91 4.23
N ALA A 64 -7.34 -3.14 4.00
CA ALA A 64 -5.97 -3.49 4.39
C ALA A 64 -5.88 -3.71 5.91
N SER A 65 -6.42 -2.79 6.71
CA SER A 65 -6.42 -2.89 8.16
C SER A 65 -7.14 -4.13 8.65
N ARG A 66 -8.30 -4.50 8.07
CA ARG A 66 -8.99 -5.75 8.47
C ARG A 66 -8.20 -7.00 8.09
N GLN A 67 -7.63 -7.02 6.88
CA GLN A 67 -6.95 -8.19 6.34
C GLN A 67 -5.59 -8.44 7.05
N TYR A 68 -4.93 -7.38 7.50
CA TYR A 68 -3.59 -7.44 8.08
C TYR A 68 -3.53 -6.99 9.55
N ALA A 69 -4.68 -6.84 10.22
CA ALA A 69 -4.82 -6.34 11.60
C ALA A 69 -3.88 -7.02 12.59
N LEU A 70 -3.69 -8.34 12.44
CA LEU A 70 -2.92 -9.16 13.38
C LEU A 70 -1.40 -8.93 13.29
N LYS A 71 -0.90 -8.27 12.24
CA LYS A 71 0.54 -8.05 12.02
C LYS A 71 1.11 -6.88 12.84
N GLN A 72 0.25 -6.05 13.46
CA GLN A 72 0.65 -4.85 14.22
C GLN A 72 1.59 -3.89 13.45
N THR A 73 1.53 -3.94 12.11
CA THR A 73 2.41 -3.16 11.23
C THR A 73 1.87 -1.74 11.02
N PRO A 74 2.72 -0.72 11.02
CA PRO A 74 2.33 0.64 10.65
C PRO A 74 1.68 0.71 9.26
N VAL A 75 0.64 1.52 9.11
CA VAL A 75 -0.10 1.71 7.86
C VAL A 75 0.06 3.15 7.38
N LEU A 76 0.58 3.33 6.18
CA LEU A 76 0.66 4.60 5.46
C LEU A 76 -0.42 4.65 4.38
N GLY A 77 -1.40 5.54 4.53
CA GLY A 77 -2.46 5.75 3.55
C GLY A 77 -2.11 6.87 2.56
N ILE A 78 -2.04 6.52 1.27
CA ILE A 78 -1.80 7.44 0.17
C ILE A 78 -3.08 7.63 -0.64
N ASN A 79 -3.58 8.85 -0.64
CA ASN A 79 -4.78 9.21 -1.37
C ASN A 79 -4.48 9.43 -2.86
N MET A 80 -5.30 8.81 -3.71
CA MET A 80 -5.25 8.92 -5.17
C MET A 80 -6.60 9.32 -5.77
N GLY A 81 -7.41 10.06 -5.01
CA GLY A 81 -8.75 10.49 -5.40
C GLY A 81 -9.20 11.72 -4.62
N THR A 82 -10.45 11.71 -4.15
CA THR A 82 -10.97 12.76 -3.27
C THR A 82 -10.38 12.62 -1.87
N VAL A 83 -10.09 13.74 -1.20
CA VAL A 83 -9.65 13.78 0.21
C VAL A 83 -10.58 12.92 1.07
N GLY A 84 -10.01 11.94 1.77
CA GLY A 84 -10.70 11.07 2.74
C GLY A 84 -10.28 11.42 4.16
N PHE A 85 -10.80 10.71 5.15
CA PHE A 85 -10.43 10.95 6.56
C PHE A 85 -9.13 10.23 6.94
N LEU A 86 -8.87 9.04 6.38
CA LEU A 86 -7.79 8.15 6.80
C LEU A 86 -6.56 8.22 5.89
N SER A 87 -6.72 8.67 4.64
CA SER A 87 -5.60 8.90 3.71
C SER A 87 -5.22 10.37 3.68
N HIS A 88 -4.07 10.70 4.29
CA HIS A 88 -3.57 12.07 4.39
C HIS A 88 -2.48 12.43 3.36
N LEU A 89 -1.70 11.45 2.87
CA LEU A 89 -0.60 11.73 1.95
C LEU A 89 -1.09 11.73 0.51
N GLU A 90 -0.83 12.79 -0.26
CA GLU A 90 -1.08 12.80 -1.69
C GLU A 90 0.09 12.19 -2.47
N VAL A 91 -0.20 11.61 -3.64
CA VAL A 91 0.83 11.04 -4.54
C VAL A 91 1.90 12.06 -4.91
N ALA A 92 1.51 13.33 -5.09
CA ALA A 92 2.44 14.39 -5.44
C ALA A 92 3.50 14.62 -4.35
N GLU A 93 3.13 14.44 -3.08
CA GLU A 93 4.04 14.60 -1.95
C GLU A 93 5.01 13.42 -1.82
N LEU A 94 4.59 12.22 -2.25
CA LEU A 94 5.41 11.01 -2.15
C LEU A 94 6.74 11.12 -2.89
N ASN A 95 6.76 11.80 -4.04
CA ASN A 95 7.99 12.01 -4.82
C ASN A 95 9.05 12.86 -4.11
N GLY A 96 8.69 13.58 -3.03
CA GLY A 96 9.66 14.29 -2.20
C GLY A 96 10.34 13.40 -1.14
N TYR A 97 9.81 12.20 -0.90
CA TYR A 97 10.28 11.28 0.13
C TYR A 97 10.98 10.02 -0.41
N LEU A 98 10.86 9.75 -1.71
CA LEU A 98 11.50 8.64 -2.44
C LEU A 98 12.55 9.19 -3.40
#